data_AF-A0A9D9PZ30-F1
#
_entry.id   AF-A0A9D9PZ30-F1
#
_cell.length_a   1.000
_cell.length_b   1.000
_cell.length_c   1.000
_cell.angle_alpha   90.00
_cell.angle_beta   90.00
_cell.angle_gamma   90.00
#
_symmetry.space_group_name_H-M   'P 1'
#
loop_
_entity.id
_entity.type
_entity.pdbx_description
1 polymer ?
#
loop_
_entity_poly.entity_id
_entity_poly.type
_entity_poly.pdbx_seq_one_letter_code
_entity_poly.pdbx_strand_id
1 'polypeptide(L)'
;GDDNFKIILKAANGRLADVEVSGSNAMPGREMEIVGSRGTLVSENGKVIGRYLEPSLKLAKQKPHPENPPKAYGNFEDKLSFITSEFQIPGHEMSIFWSYLYDTAVNGKPFPITNEQSYEVVRVTEEAFRKSGFAAIKKFQSKVL
;
A
#
# COMPACT_ATOMS: atom_id res chain seq x y z
N GLY A 1 5.78 -24.44 4.33
CA GLY A 1 4.98 -23.32 4.85
C GLY A 1 4.49 -22.53 3.66
N ASP A 2 3.44 -21.75 3.83
CA ASP A 2 3.08 -20.76 2.81
C ASP A 2 4.19 -19.70 2.79
N ASP A 3 4.90 -19.61 1.67
CA ASP A 3 5.96 -18.67 1.41
C ASP A 3 5.50 -17.53 0.49
N ASN A 4 4.24 -17.49 0.07
CA ASN A 4 3.70 -16.41 -0.76
C ASN A 4 2.18 -16.26 -0.62
N PHE A 5 1.73 -15.08 -0.18
CA PHE A 5 0.32 -14.72 -0.23
C PHE A 5 0.07 -13.35 -0.84
N LYS A 6 -1.13 -13.20 -1.41
CA LYS A 6 -1.66 -11.95 -1.94
C LYS A 6 -3.08 -11.72 -1.43
N ILE A 7 -3.34 -10.53 -0.89
CA ILE A 7 -4.65 -10.13 -0.39
C ILE A 7 -5.10 -8.88 -1.17
N ILE A 8 -6.25 -8.97 -1.82
CA ILE A 8 -6.90 -7.82 -2.48
C ILE A 8 -8.03 -7.33 -1.58
N LEU A 9 -7.87 -6.14 -1.02
CA LEU A 9 -8.83 -5.51 -0.14
C LEU A 9 -9.58 -4.40 -0.88
N LYS A 10 -10.89 -4.32 -0.65
CA LYS A 10 -11.73 -3.21 -1.12
C LYS A 10 -12.37 -2.52 0.08
N ALA A 11 -12.02 -1.25 0.27
CA ALA A 11 -12.61 -0.43 1.32
C ALA A 11 -14.03 0.05 0.91
N ALA A 12 -14.84 0.42 1.91
CA ALA A 12 -16.19 0.95 1.69
C ALA A 12 -16.21 2.22 0.81
N ASN A 13 -15.13 3.00 0.83
CA ASN A 13 -14.94 4.19 0.00
C ASN A 13 -14.44 3.88 -1.43
N GLY A 14 -14.38 2.61 -1.83
CA GLY A 14 -13.97 2.17 -3.15
C GLY A 14 -12.46 2.07 -3.39
N ARG A 15 -11.62 2.46 -2.41
CA ARG A 15 -10.16 2.27 -2.51
C ARG A 15 -9.81 0.78 -2.51
N LEU A 16 -8.76 0.45 -3.24
CA LEU A 16 -8.22 -0.90 -3.33
C LEU A 16 -6.82 -0.93 -2.70
N ALA A 17 -6.50 -2.01 -2.01
CA ALA A 17 -5.16 -2.31 -1.57
C ALA A 17 -4.79 -3.73 -1.99
N ASP A 18 -3.60 -3.87 -2.56
CA ASP A 18 -2.98 -5.14 -2.90
C ASP A 18 -1.82 -5.34 -1.92
N VAL A 19 -1.92 -6.36 -1.08
CA VAL A 19 -0.91 -6.70 -0.08
C VAL A 19 -0.28 -8.02 -0.47
N GLU A 20 1.01 -8.00 -0.80
CA GLU A 20 1.77 -9.17 -1.20
C GLU A 20 2.95 -9.39 -0.25
N VAL A 21 3.12 -10.62 0.18
CA VAL A 21 4.29 -11.06 0.96
C VAL A 21 4.81 -12.33 0.33
N SER A 22 6.08 -12.35 -0.02
CA SER A 22 6.75 -13.49 -0.65
C SER A 22 8.14 -13.68 -0.07
N GLY A 23 8.43 -14.91 0.38
CA GLY A 23 9.75 -15.38 0.77
C GLY A 23 10.53 -16.03 -0.38
N SER A 24 9.92 -16.17 -1.56
CA SER A 24 10.52 -16.84 -2.73
C SER A 24 11.04 -15.88 -3.80
N ASN A 25 10.95 -14.57 -3.58
CA ASN A 25 11.37 -13.57 -4.57
C ASN A 25 12.90 -13.47 -4.60
N ALA A 26 13.50 -13.64 -5.79
CA ALA A 26 14.94 -13.49 -5.98
C ALA A 26 15.43 -12.02 -5.97
N MET A 27 14.49 -11.06 -6.03
CA MET A 27 14.72 -9.63 -5.97
C MET A 27 13.71 -9.00 -4.99
N PRO A 28 14.06 -7.92 -4.27
CA PRO A 28 13.09 -7.20 -3.47
C PRO A 28 11.96 -6.67 -4.35
N GLY A 29 10.72 -6.83 -3.89
CA GLY A 29 9.56 -6.16 -4.48
C GLY A 29 9.52 -4.69 -4.05
N ARG A 30 8.57 -3.92 -4.62
CA ARG A 30 8.28 -2.57 -4.12
C ARG A 30 7.69 -2.69 -2.71
N GLU A 31 8.17 -1.87 -1.77
CA GLU A 31 7.64 -1.87 -0.40
C GLU A 31 6.20 -1.33 -0.37
N MET A 32 5.95 -0.22 -1.08
CA MET A 32 4.61 0.37 -1.19
C MET A 32 4.48 1.21 -2.45
N GLU A 33 3.34 1.07 -3.15
CA GLU A 33 2.93 1.93 -4.26
C GLU A 33 1.51 2.45 -4.01
N ILE A 34 1.33 3.76 -4.11
CA ILE A 34 0.03 4.41 -3.98
C ILE A 34 -0.27 5.12 -5.30
N VAL A 35 -1.26 4.62 -6.02
CA VAL A 35 -1.74 5.22 -7.26
C VAL A 35 -2.97 6.08 -6.96
N GLY A 36 -2.84 7.38 -7.21
CA GLY A 36 -3.92 8.35 -7.10
C GLY A 36 -4.43 8.80 -8.47
N SER A 37 -5.48 9.61 -8.45
CA SER A 37 -6.08 10.18 -9.67
C SER A 37 -5.19 11.18 -10.41
N ARG A 38 -4.13 11.67 -9.77
CA ARG A 38 -3.24 12.71 -10.30
C ARG A 38 -1.76 12.35 -10.24
N GLY A 39 -1.41 11.11 -9.91
CA GLY A 39 -0.02 10.70 -9.78
C GLY A 39 0.16 9.47 -8.93
N THR A 40 1.42 9.13 -8.71
CA THR A 40 1.83 7.93 -7.99
C THR A 40 2.89 8.29 -6.95
N LEU A 41 2.80 7.67 -5.77
CA LEU A 41 3.86 7.63 -4.77
C LEU A 41 4.42 6.23 -4.68
N VAL A 42 5.74 6.10 -4.61
CA VAL A 42 6.45 4.84 -4.37
C VAL A 42 7.33 5.02 -3.14
N SER A 43 7.21 4.11 -2.18
CA SER A 43 8.15 3.99 -1.07
C SER A 43 9.09 2.82 -1.33
N GLU A 44 10.39 3.05 -1.22
CA GLU A 44 11.42 2.03 -1.38
C GLU A 44 12.71 2.47 -0.68
N ASN A 45 13.36 1.58 0.08
CA ASN A 45 14.66 1.82 0.71
C ASN A 45 14.69 3.08 1.59
N GLY A 46 13.62 3.32 2.35
CA GLY A 46 13.50 4.49 3.24
C GLY A 46 13.29 5.83 2.52
N LYS A 47 12.97 5.82 1.23
CA LYS A 47 12.66 7.01 0.43
C LYS A 47 11.24 6.94 -0.11
N VAL A 48 10.59 8.09 -0.21
CA VAL A 48 9.31 8.25 -0.91
C VAL A 48 9.54 9.10 -2.15
N ILE A 49 9.25 8.54 -3.31
CA ILE A 49 9.33 9.21 -4.60
C ILE A 49 7.91 9.42 -5.11
N GLY A 50 7.57 10.67 -5.40
CA GLY A 50 6.29 11.05 -5.99
C GLY A 50 6.47 11.55 -7.41
N ARG A 51 5.60 11.10 -8.32
CA ARG A 51 5.43 11.70 -9.64
C ARG A 51 3.97 12.02 -9.87
N TYR A 52 3.63 13.29 -10.00
CA TYR A 52 2.26 13.76 -10.06
C TYR A 52 2.09 14.94 -11.00
N LEU A 53 0.86 15.17 -11.46
CA LEU A 53 0.49 16.31 -12.27
C LEU A 53 0.67 17.60 -11.48
N GLU A 54 1.20 18.63 -12.12
CA GLU A 54 1.26 19.99 -11.59
C GLU A 54 -0.08 20.35 -10.89
N PRO A 55 -0.08 20.75 -9.61
CA PRO A 55 -1.33 20.93 -8.84
C PRO A 55 -2.29 21.94 -9.46
N SER A 56 -1.75 22.95 -10.15
CA SER A 56 -2.52 23.99 -10.83
C SER A 56 -3.13 23.53 -12.18
N LEU A 57 -2.67 22.39 -12.73
CA LEU A 57 -3.13 21.88 -14.03
C LEU A 57 -4.57 21.36 -13.92
N LYS A 58 -5.48 22.01 -14.64
CA LYS A 58 -6.87 21.56 -14.79
C LYS A 58 -6.97 20.54 -15.92
N LEU A 59 -7.52 19.37 -15.60
CA LEU A 59 -7.79 18.33 -16.59
C LEU A 59 -9.06 18.68 -17.36
N ALA A 60 -8.99 18.67 -18.68
CA ALA A 60 -10.18 18.80 -19.51
C ALA A 60 -11.07 17.57 -19.32
N LYS A 61 -12.39 17.75 -19.46
CA LYS A 61 -13.31 16.61 -19.52
C LYS A 61 -12.91 15.73 -20.70
N GLN A 62 -12.78 14.43 -20.46
CA GLN A 62 -12.52 13.47 -21.51
C GLN A 62 -13.65 13.50 -22.53
N LYS A 63 -13.30 13.63 -23.81
CA LYS A 63 -14.25 13.50 -24.92
C LYS A 63 -13.96 12.19 -25.64
N PRO A 64 -14.98 11.34 -25.90
CA PRO A 64 -14.78 10.21 -26.77
C PRO A 64 -14.33 10.71 -28.15
N HIS A 65 -13.32 10.07 -28.72
CA HIS A 65 -12.91 10.39 -30.07
C HIS A 65 -14.02 9.92 -31.04
N PRO A 66 -14.47 10.77 -31.98
CA PRO A 66 -15.59 10.43 -32.88
C PRO A 66 -15.25 9.30 -33.87
N GLU A 67 -13.96 9.03 -34.07
CA GLU A 67 -13.43 8.02 -34.99
C GLU A 67 -12.57 6.99 -34.26
N ASN A 68 -12.04 6.00 -34.98
CA ASN A 68 -11.02 5.08 -34.45
C ASN A 68 -9.86 5.90 -33.87
N PRO A 69 -9.62 5.82 -32.56
CA PRO A 69 -8.53 6.57 -31.97
C PRO A 69 -7.21 6.07 -32.55
N PRO A 70 -6.24 6.98 -32.82
CA PRO A 70 -4.86 6.58 -33.08
C PRO A 70 -4.28 5.77 -31.90
N LYS A 71 -3.03 5.32 -31.97
CA LYS A 71 -2.33 4.66 -30.85
C LYS A 71 -2.00 5.63 -29.69
N ALA A 72 -2.95 6.48 -29.31
CA ALA A 72 -2.87 7.47 -28.26
C ALA A 72 -4.17 7.44 -27.44
N TYR A 73 -4.05 7.75 -26.15
CA TYR A 73 -5.16 7.73 -25.19
C TYR A 73 -5.31 9.10 -24.53
N GLY A 74 -6.52 9.45 -24.09
CA GLY A 74 -6.82 10.75 -23.48
C GLY A 74 -7.19 11.83 -24.50
N ASN A 75 -7.21 13.08 -24.08
CA ASN A 75 -7.39 14.19 -25.02
C ASN A 75 -6.03 14.53 -25.64
N PHE A 76 -5.94 14.50 -26.97
CA PHE A 76 -4.65 14.71 -27.67
C PHE A 76 -4.09 16.12 -27.53
N GLU A 77 -4.95 17.09 -27.19
CA GLU A 77 -4.56 18.48 -26.94
C GLU A 77 -4.05 18.71 -25.50
N ASP A 78 -4.23 17.74 -24.60
CA ASP A 78 -3.82 17.90 -23.21
C ASP A 78 -2.29 17.86 -23.11
N LYS A 79 -1.69 19.00 -22.72
CA LYS A 79 -0.28 19.08 -22.35
C LYS A 79 -0.15 18.86 -20.84
N LEU A 80 0.22 17.64 -20.47
CA LEU A 80 0.38 17.26 -19.06
C LEU A 80 1.80 17.58 -18.56
N SER A 81 1.90 18.48 -17.59
CA SER A 81 3.14 18.74 -16.85
C SER A 81 3.18 17.87 -15.59
N PHE A 82 4.30 17.16 -15.40
CA PHE A 82 4.55 16.33 -14.23
C PHE A 82 5.66 16.91 -13.37
N ILE A 83 5.46 16.88 -12.06
CA ILE A 83 6.46 17.17 -11.05
C ILE A 83 6.93 15.83 -10.48
N THR A 84 8.24 15.71 -10.28
CA THR A 84 8.84 14.64 -9.48
C THR A 84 9.37 15.23 -8.18
N SER A 85 9.04 14.61 -7.06
CA SER A 85 9.55 14.98 -5.74
C SER A 85 10.10 13.77 -5.02
N GLU A 86 11.15 13.97 -4.22
CA GLU A 86 11.73 12.93 -3.37
C GLU A 86 11.70 13.42 -1.92
N PHE A 87 11.34 12.52 -1.01
CA PHE A 87 11.34 12.74 0.41
C PHE A 87 12.06 11.60 1.12
N GLN A 88 13.06 11.92 1.93
CA GLN A 88 13.75 10.94 2.76
C GLN A 88 12.91 10.70 4.02
N ILE A 89 12.55 9.44 4.29
CA ILE A 89 11.84 9.08 5.51
C ILE A 89 12.80 9.27 6.68
N PRO A 90 12.43 10.07 7.70
CA PRO A 90 13.24 10.21 8.91
C PRO A 90 13.42 8.84 9.57
N GLY A 91 14.66 8.53 9.98
CA GLY A 91 14.90 7.37 10.80
C GLY A 91 14.19 7.50 12.14
N HIS A 92 13.58 6.42 12.61
CA HIS A 92 13.02 6.32 13.94
C HIS A 92 13.63 5.13 14.66
N GLU A 93 13.98 5.32 15.94
CA GLU A 93 14.41 4.24 16.81
C GLU A 93 13.25 3.26 17.04
N MET A 94 13.53 1.95 17.00
CA MET A 94 12.50 0.94 17.29
C MET A 94 11.89 1.08 18.69
N SER A 95 12.61 1.75 19.60
CA SER A 95 12.14 2.06 20.96
C SER A 95 11.02 3.11 21.01
N ILE A 96 10.65 3.74 19.89
CA ILE A 96 9.57 4.74 19.83
C ILE A 96 8.23 4.19 20.36
N PHE A 97 7.99 2.88 20.19
CA PHE A 97 6.83 2.19 20.77
C PHE A 97 6.72 2.41 22.29
N TRP A 98 7.85 2.26 23.01
CA TRP A 98 7.88 2.43 24.47
C TRP A 98 7.62 3.88 24.89
N SER A 99 8.00 4.83 24.04
CA SER A 99 7.71 6.25 24.27
C SER A 99 6.21 6.52 24.19
N TYR A 100 5.52 6.00 23.16
CA TYR A 100 4.06 6.10 23.07
C TYR A 100 3.33 5.35 24.19
N LEU A 101 3.86 4.19 24.60
CA LEU A 101 3.27 3.42 25.70
C LEU A 101 3.38 4.17 27.02
N TYR A 102 4.55 4.72 27.32
CA TYR A 102 4.77 5.56 28.50
C TYR A 102 3.85 6.78 28.48
N ASP A 103 3.80 7.50 27.36
CA ASP A 103 2.94 8.67 27.20
C ASP A 103 1.45 8.35 27.42
N THR A 104 1.01 7.16 27.00
CA THR A 104 -0.37 6.73 27.20
C THR A 104 -0.63 6.36 28.65
N ALA A 105 0.23 5.53 29.24
CA ALA A 105 0.04 5.00 30.59
C ALA A 105 0.26 6.05 31.69
N VAL A 106 1.20 6.97 31.48
CA VAL A 106 1.64 7.94 32.50
C VAL A 106 1.06 9.32 32.23
N ASN A 107 1.12 9.79 30.98
CA ASN A 107 0.70 11.16 30.63
C ASN A 107 -0.75 11.23 30.10
N GLY A 108 -1.45 10.11 30.01
CA GLY A 108 -2.84 10.04 29.54
C GLY A 108 -3.03 10.45 28.08
N LYS A 109 -1.96 10.48 27.27
CA LYS A 109 -2.06 10.81 25.85
C LYS A 109 -2.68 9.64 25.07
N PRO A 110 -3.48 9.88 24.02
CA PRO A 110 -3.96 8.80 23.17
C PRO A 110 -2.81 8.06 22.47
N PHE A 111 -2.82 6.73 22.53
CA PHE A 111 -1.91 5.91 21.73
C PHE A 111 -2.23 6.09 20.24
N PRO A 112 -1.24 6.12 19.32
CA PRO A 112 -1.48 6.38 17.90
C PRO A 112 -2.34 5.32 17.18
N ILE A 113 -2.49 4.14 17.78
CA ILE A 113 -3.27 3.01 17.27
C ILE A 113 -4.26 2.59 18.36
N THR A 114 -5.54 2.56 18.03
CA THR A 114 -6.59 2.12 18.94
C THR A 114 -6.71 0.59 19.00
N ASN A 115 -7.33 0.08 20.07
CA ASN A 115 -7.62 -1.36 20.17
C ASN A 115 -8.56 -1.82 19.07
N GLU A 116 -9.56 -0.99 18.73
CA GLU A 116 -10.53 -1.27 17.67
C GLU A 116 -9.85 -1.41 16.30
N GLN A 117 -8.90 -0.54 15.98
CA GLN A 117 -8.07 -0.66 14.77
C GLN A 117 -7.26 -1.96 14.78
N SER A 118 -6.70 -2.34 15.93
CA SER A 118 -5.92 -3.58 16.05
C SER A 118 -6.79 -4.82 15.86
N TYR A 119 -7.99 -4.84 16.45
CA TYR A 119 -8.96 -5.92 16.27
C TYR A 119 -9.45 -6.03 14.82
N GLU A 120 -9.61 -4.91 14.14
CA GLU A 120 -10.02 -4.90 12.73
C GLU A 120 -8.96 -5.55 11.82
N VAL A 121 -7.67 -5.33 12.08
CA VAL A 121 -6.57 -6.00 11.35
C VAL A 121 -6.65 -7.52 11.55
N VAL A 122 -6.87 -7.98 12.77
CA VAL A 122 -7.04 -9.42 13.06
C VAL A 122 -8.25 -9.99 12.33
N ARG A 123 -9.40 -9.31 12.43
CA ARG A 123 -10.64 -9.73 11.77
C ARG A 123 -10.46 -9.88 10.25
N VAL A 124 -9.82 -8.90 9.60
CA VAL A 124 -9.58 -8.89 8.15
C VAL A 124 -8.59 -9.99 7.74
N THR A 125 -7.50 -10.17 8.48
CA THR A 125 -6.49 -11.21 8.16
C THR A 125 -7.05 -12.62 8.34
N GLU A 126 -7.87 -12.86 9.36
CA GLU A 126 -8.59 -14.13 9.51
C GLU A 126 -9.60 -14.37 8.37
N GLU A 127 -10.32 -13.33 7.95
CA GLU A 127 -11.25 -13.43 6.83
C GLU A 127 -10.52 -13.76 5.52
N ALA A 128 -9.38 -13.11 5.28
CA ALA A 128 -8.52 -13.41 4.14
C ALA A 128 -8.01 -14.86 4.18
N PHE A 129 -7.57 -15.34 5.35
CA PHE A 129 -7.13 -16.73 5.52
C PHE A 129 -8.27 -17.73 5.28
N ARG A 130 -9.48 -17.46 5.79
CA ARG A 130 -10.65 -18.32 5.52
C ARG A 130 -10.99 -18.36 4.02
N LYS A 131 -10.88 -17.22 3.32
CA LYS A 131 -11.15 -17.09 1.89
C LYS A 131 -10.08 -17.68 0.99
N SER A 132 -8.83 -17.77 1.44
CA SER A 132 -7.75 -18.36 0.64
C SER A 132 -7.95 -19.86 0.39
N GLY A 133 -8.77 -20.53 1.21
CA GLY A 133 -8.95 -21.98 1.14
C GLY A 133 -7.71 -22.77 1.58
N PHE A 134 -6.68 -22.08 2.10
CA PHE A 134 -5.48 -22.71 2.58
C PHE A 134 -5.76 -23.56 3.82
N ALA A 135 -5.31 -24.80 3.80
CA ALA A 135 -5.38 -25.70 4.96
C ALA A 135 -4.00 -25.80 5.59
N ALA A 136 -3.88 -25.37 6.85
CA ALA A 136 -2.64 -25.52 7.59
C ALA A 136 -2.20 -26.99 7.63
N ILE A 137 -0.89 -27.23 7.45
CA ILE A 137 -0.32 -28.58 7.50
C ILE A 137 -0.49 -29.13 8.92
N LYS A 138 -1.40 -30.09 9.09
CA LYS A 138 -1.72 -30.67 10.41
C LYS A 138 -0.67 -31.63 10.96
N LYS A 139 0.21 -32.14 10.10
CA LYS A 139 1.25 -33.13 10.43
C LYS A 139 2.56 -32.77 9.73
N PHE A 140 3.12 -31.61 10.06
CA PHE A 140 4.45 -31.26 9.56
C PHE A 140 5.49 -32.12 10.30
N GLN A 141 6.21 -32.97 9.58
CA GLN A 141 7.42 -33.60 10.08
C GLN A 141 8.61 -32.92 9.42
N SER A 142 9.38 -32.18 10.21
CA SER A 142 10.68 -31.69 9.77
C SER A 142 11.54 -32.89 9.38
N LYS A 143 12.06 -32.90 8.15
CA LYS A 143 13.16 -33.82 7.84
C LYS A 143 14.33 -33.34 8.68
N VAL A 144 14.69 -34.13 9.70
CA VAL A 144 15.93 -33.95 10.45
C VAL A 144 17.05 -33.88 9.41
N LEU A 145 17.76 -32.75 9.37
CA LEU A 145 18.99 -32.58 8.60
C LEU A 145 20.13 -33.32 9.30
#